data_AF-A0A1I8JUC2-F1
#
_entry.id   AF-A0A1I8JUC2-F1
#
_cell.length_a   1.000
_cell.length_b   1.000
_cell.length_c   1.000
_cell.angle_alpha   90.00
_cell.angle_beta   90.00
_cell.angle_gamma   90.00
#
_symmetry.space_group_name_H-M   'P 1'
#
loop_
_entity.id
_entity.type
_entity.pdbx_description
1 polymer ?
#
loop_
_entity_poly.entity_id
_entity_poly.type
_entity_poly.pdbx_seq_one_letter_code
_entity_poly.pdbx_strand_id
1 'polypeptide(L)'
;MATIQDVDKCPEKYQLYQPVSSELHRRIARDELREDQAIVEQALQQMREWIAKNPAILTCRTDASFLLRFLRVRKFSHMAACETLERYLASRQRFPAWYSKLDTADPWVKVMIDSEFVVPLGRDDLGRIVYLVRYANLDIDRFEVTEQIRFFTMVFETIFANELNQIAGIVCIFDETNIPMRAFAQWSLTEIKNYIDCVTKAFPIRVKEVHVINLPLFGATVGEWIMSCCSEKLRSRLKVLPIVGRVCHQDQPNVTDAKGIRRQTGARGPKTAA
;
A
#
# COMPACT_ATOMS: atom_id res chain seq x y z
N MET A 1 10.90 1.01 -28.31
CA MET A 1 10.22 -0.20 -27.79
C MET A 1 10.95 -0.59 -26.52
N ALA A 2 10.33 -0.42 -25.35
CA ALA A 2 10.94 -0.86 -24.10
C ALA A 2 11.04 -2.39 -24.12
N THR A 3 12.25 -2.91 -24.05
CA THR A 3 12.54 -4.33 -23.94
C THR A 3 11.76 -4.86 -22.75
N ILE A 4 10.82 -5.78 -22.96
CA ILE A 4 10.25 -6.56 -21.86
C ILE A 4 11.45 -7.25 -21.23
N GLN A 5 11.83 -6.86 -20.01
CA GLN A 5 12.82 -7.62 -19.25
C GLN A 5 12.29 -9.05 -19.18
N ASP A 6 12.99 -9.98 -19.84
CA ASP A 6 12.66 -11.38 -19.81
C ASP A 6 12.88 -11.87 -18.38
N VAL A 7 11.78 -11.99 -17.62
CA VAL A 7 11.82 -12.48 -16.25
C VAL A 7 11.79 -13.98 -16.34
N ASP A 8 12.96 -14.61 -16.17
CA ASP A 8 13.05 -16.06 -16.03
C ASP A 8 12.17 -16.51 -14.87
N LYS A 9 11.15 -17.32 -15.18
CA LYS A 9 10.23 -17.87 -14.18
C LYS A 9 10.84 -19.03 -13.38
N CYS A 10 11.95 -19.60 -13.84
CA CYS A 10 12.64 -20.73 -13.22
C CYS A 10 14.17 -20.53 -13.16
N PRO A 11 14.68 -19.49 -12.47
CA PRO A 11 16.11 -19.27 -12.35
C PRO A 11 16.83 -20.44 -11.67
N GLU A 12 18.08 -20.67 -12.07
CA GLU A 12 18.91 -21.77 -11.54
C GLU A 12 19.13 -21.68 -10.02
N LYS A 13 19.14 -20.46 -9.48
CA LYS A 13 19.41 -20.20 -8.05
C LYS A 13 18.48 -19.12 -7.52
N TYR A 14 18.04 -19.31 -6.28
CA TYR A 14 17.28 -18.33 -5.52
C TYR A 14 18.11 -17.79 -4.37
N GLN A 15 17.94 -16.49 -4.09
CA GLN A 15 18.40 -15.92 -2.83
C GLN A 15 17.67 -16.60 -1.67
N LEU A 16 18.42 -16.98 -0.63
CA LEU A 16 17.86 -17.55 0.58
C LEU A 16 17.03 -16.50 1.33
N TYR A 17 15.89 -16.93 1.85
CA TYR A 17 15.07 -16.11 2.71
C TYR A 17 15.79 -15.80 4.02
N GLN A 18 15.71 -14.55 4.46
CA GLN A 18 16.22 -14.09 5.75
C GLN A 18 15.08 -13.37 6.48
N PRO A 19 14.75 -13.75 7.73
CA PRO A 19 13.77 -13.03 8.51
C PRO A 19 14.14 -11.57 8.73
N VAL A 20 13.13 -10.72 8.82
CA VAL A 20 13.32 -9.30 9.13
C VAL A 20 13.98 -9.12 10.50
N SER A 21 14.88 -8.13 10.62
CA SER A 21 15.63 -7.87 11.85
C SER A 21 14.78 -7.25 12.97
N SER A 22 13.67 -6.59 12.62
CA SER A 22 12.79 -5.93 13.58
C SER A 22 12.00 -6.93 14.42
N GLU A 23 12.22 -6.92 15.73
CA GLU A 23 11.54 -7.82 16.67
C GLU A 23 10.01 -7.66 16.64
N LEU A 24 9.51 -6.42 16.56
CA LEU A 24 8.07 -6.15 16.42
C LEU A 24 7.49 -6.87 15.20
N HIS A 25 8.16 -6.76 14.05
CA HIS A 25 7.68 -7.38 12.82
C HIS A 25 7.81 -8.90 12.87
N ARG A 26 8.85 -9.46 13.48
CA ARG A 26 8.94 -10.92 13.69
C ARG A 26 7.78 -11.45 14.52
N ARG A 27 7.39 -10.74 15.59
CA ARG A 27 6.20 -11.08 16.39
C ARG A 27 4.93 -11.04 15.56
N ILE A 28 4.72 -9.97 14.78
CA ILE A 28 3.53 -9.85 13.90
C ILE A 28 3.52 -10.99 12.86
N ALA A 29 4.66 -11.29 12.23
CA ALA A 29 4.77 -12.36 11.24
C ALA A 29 4.41 -13.72 11.86
N ARG A 30 4.96 -14.06 13.02
CA ARG A 30 4.62 -15.29 13.74
C ARG A 30 3.14 -15.33 14.16
N ASP A 31 2.67 -14.28 14.83
CA ASP A 31 1.40 -14.29 15.55
C ASP A 31 0.19 -14.06 14.61
N GLU A 32 0.32 -13.17 13.61
CA GLU A 32 -0.77 -12.88 12.66
C GLU A 32 -0.71 -13.73 11.39
N LEU A 33 0.48 -14.11 10.94
CA LEU A 33 0.69 -14.76 9.64
C LEU A 33 1.06 -16.23 9.72
N ARG A 34 1.45 -16.73 10.91
CA ARG A 34 2.02 -18.08 11.09
C ARG A 34 3.32 -18.24 10.28
N GLU A 35 4.12 -17.18 10.24
CA GLU A 35 5.39 -17.15 9.53
C GLU A 35 6.51 -17.70 10.45
N ASP A 36 7.07 -18.83 10.07
CA ASP A 36 8.34 -19.36 10.57
C ASP A 36 9.25 -19.73 9.39
N GLN A 37 10.54 -19.93 9.68
CA GLN A 37 11.55 -20.16 8.64
C GLN A 37 11.22 -21.38 7.76
N ALA A 38 10.83 -22.50 8.37
CA ALA A 38 10.56 -23.75 7.66
C ALA A 38 9.30 -23.63 6.79
N ILE A 39 8.25 -23.00 7.32
CA ILE A 39 7.02 -22.70 6.56
C ILE A 39 7.34 -21.80 5.37
N VAL A 40 8.17 -20.76 5.54
CA VAL A 40 8.53 -19.85 4.45
C VAL A 40 9.27 -20.58 3.34
N GLU A 41 10.30 -21.36 3.68
CA GLU A 41 11.10 -22.10 2.71
C GLU A 41 10.24 -23.11 1.93
N GLN A 42 9.42 -23.88 2.65
CA GLN A 42 8.51 -24.84 2.04
C GLN A 42 7.48 -24.16 1.13
N ALA A 43 6.84 -23.07 1.60
CA ALA A 43 5.80 -22.38 0.85
C ALA A 43 6.34 -21.69 -0.40
N LEU A 44 7.53 -21.09 -0.31
CA LEU A 44 8.23 -20.52 -1.47
C LEU A 44 8.55 -21.60 -2.50
N GLN A 45 9.07 -22.74 -2.07
CA GLN A 45 9.37 -23.85 -2.96
C GLN A 45 8.12 -24.37 -3.67
N GLN A 46 7.04 -24.63 -2.92
CA GLN A 46 5.77 -25.09 -3.50
C GLN A 46 5.18 -24.07 -4.49
N MET A 47 5.21 -22.78 -4.16
CA MET A 47 4.68 -21.74 -5.05
C MET A 47 5.50 -21.62 -6.34
N ARG A 48 6.83 -21.74 -6.25
CA ARG A 48 7.72 -21.77 -7.43
C ARG A 48 7.46 -22.97 -8.32
N GLU A 49 7.33 -24.16 -7.74
CA GLU A 49 7.01 -25.38 -8.50
C GLU A 49 5.64 -25.27 -9.18
N TRP A 50 4.65 -24.72 -8.48
CA TRP A 50 3.34 -24.48 -9.04
C TRP A 50 3.39 -23.48 -10.22
N ILE A 51 4.13 -22.37 -10.09
CA ILE A 51 4.37 -21.40 -11.18
C ILE A 51 5.03 -22.09 -12.38
N ALA A 52 6.06 -22.91 -12.14
CA ALA A 52 6.81 -23.60 -13.18
C ALA A 52 5.94 -24.59 -13.98
N LYS A 53 5.07 -25.32 -13.27
CA LYS A 53 4.17 -26.34 -13.85
C LYS A 53 2.91 -25.75 -14.50
N ASN A 54 2.58 -24.48 -14.24
CA ASN A 54 1.38 -23.85 -14.78
C ASN A 54 1.64 -23.28 -16.19
N PRO A 55 1.06 -23.86 -17.26
CA PRO A 55 1.30 -23.42 -18.63
C PRO A 55 0.69 -22.05 -18.96
N ALA A 56 -0.30 -21.59 -18.18
CA ALA A 56 -0.90 -20.27 -18.37
C ALA A 56 0.01 -19.13 -17.88
N ILE A 57 1.01 -19.43 -17.05
CA ILE A 57 1.97 -18.45 -16.54
C ILE A 57 3.21 -18.45 -17.43
N LEU A 58 3.25 -17.49 -18.35
CA LEU A 58 4.37 -17.32 -19.29
C LEU A 58 5.57 -16.64 -18.61
N THR A 59 5.32 -15.53 -17.91
CA THR A 59 6.35 -14.73 -17.22
C THR A 59 5.87 -14.37 -15.82
N CYS A 60 6.68 -14.63 -14.81
CA CYS A 60 6.37 -14.27 -13.42
C CYS A 60 7.66 -14.17 -12.61
N ARG A 61 7.75 -13.15 -11.75
CA ARG A 61 8.83 -13.08 -10.77
C ARG A 61 8.67 -14.19 -9.74
N THR A 62 9.78 -14.83 -9.38
CA THR A 62 9.81 -15.95 -8.42
C THR A 62 10.79 -15.71 -7.27
N ASP A 63 11.32 -14.49 -7.15
CA ASP A 63 12.11 -14.07 -6.01
C ASP A 63 11.28 -14.06 -4.72
N ALA A 64 11.96 -14.30 -3.58
CA ALA A 64 11.28 -14.44 -2.29
C ALA A 64 10.51 -13.18 -1.90
N SER A 65 11.09 -11.99 -2.10
CA SER A 65 10.46 -10.71 -1.74
C SER A 65 9.13 -10.48 -2.47
N PHE A 66 9.03 -10.89 -3.73
CA PHE A 66 7.79 -10.83 -4.49
C PHE A 66 6.76 -11.89 -4.04
N LEU A 67 7.14 -13.17 -4.00
CA LEU A 67 6.20 -14.26 -3.69
C LEU A 67 5.67 -14.18 -2.25
N LEU A 68 6.51 -13.72 -1.31
CA LEU A 68 6.11 -13.54 0.08
C LEU A 68 4.94 -12.58 0.24
N ARG A 69 4.74 -11.60 -0.66
CA ARG A 69 3.58 -10.69 -0.62
C ARG A 69 2.27 -11.49 -0.64
N PHE A 70 2.19 -12.47 -1.55
CA PHE A 70 1.01 -13.32 -1.75
C PHE A 70 0.84 -14.34 -0.61
N LEU A 71 1.94 -14.94 -0.17
CA LEU A 71 1.93 -15.88 0.95
C LEU A 71 1.49 -15.17 2.25
N ARG A 72 2.06 -14.00 2.56
CA ARG A 72 1.75 -13.21 3.76
C ARG A 72 0.30 -12.74 3.78
N VAL A 73 -0.25 -12.22 2.67
CA VAL A 73 -1.66 -11.76 2.64
C VAL A 73 -2.66 -12.91 2.81
N ARG A 74 -2.23 -14.15 2.53
CA ARG A 74 -3.02 -15.39 2.70
C ARG A 74 -2.59 -16.25 3.87
N LYS A 75 -1.75 -15.73 4.77
CA LYS A 75 -1.29 -16.43 5.98
C LYS A 75 -0.72 -17.82 5.66
N PHE A 76 0.09 -17.89 4.61
CA PHE A 76 0.74 -19.09 4.09
C PHE A 76 -0.21 -20.22 3.63
N SER A 77 -1.48 -19.91 3.37
CA SER A 77 -2.36 -20.84 2.63
C SER A 77 -1.91 -20.91 1.16
N HIS A 78 -1.27 -22.03 0.78
CA HIS A 78 -0.71 -22.24 -0.55
C HIS A 78 -1.73 -22.00 -1.67
N MET A 79 -2.88 -22.70 -1.63
CA MET A 79 -3.93 -22.57 -2.65
C MET A 79 -4.45 -21.13 -2.79
N ALA A 80 -4.72 -20.46 -1.67
CA ALA A 80 -5.22 -19.09 -1.70
C ALA A 80 -4.16 -18.09 -2.21
N ALA A 81 -2.88 -18.33 -1.91
CA ALA A 81 -1.78 -17.51 -2.40
C ALA A 81 -1.61 -17.65 -3.91
N CYS A 82 -1.63 -18.88 -4.44
CA CYS A 82 -1.59 -19.16 -5.88
C CYS A 82 -2.76 -18.52 -6.63
N GLU A 83 -3.99 -18.67 -6.11
CA GLU A 83 -5.19 -18.03 -6.68
C GLU A 83 -5.07 -16.49 -6.69
N THR A 84 -4.47 -15.90 -5.66
CA THR A 84 -4.25 -14.45 -5.59
C THR A 84 -3.20 -13.99 -6.59
N LEU A 85 -2.13 -14.76 -6.79
CA LEU A 85 -1.13 -14.48 -7.83
C LEU A 85 -1.76 -14.58 -9.23
N GLU A 86 -2.57 -15.59 -9.50
CA GLU A 86 -3.31 -15.72 -10.76
C GLU A 86 -4.21 -14.51 -11.01
N ARG A 87 -4.99 -14.08 -10.02
CA ARG A 87 -5.82 -12.87 -10.10
C ARG A 87 -4.98 -11.62 -10.34
N TYR A 88 -3.83 -11.51 -9.70
CA TYR A 88 -2.88 -10.42 -9.93
C TYR A 88 -2.41 -10.40 -11.38
N LEU A 89 -1.90 -11.53 -11.90
CA LEU A 89 -1.44 -11.63 -13.28
C LEU A 89 -2.58 -11.35 -14.30
N ALA A 90 -3.77 -11.89 -14.05
CA ALA A 90 -4.94 -11.64 -14.90
C ALA A 90 -5.39 -10.18 -14.85
N SER A 91 -5.36 -9.52 -13.68
CA SER A 91 -5.71 -8.10 -13.55
C SER A 91 -4.78 -7.20 -14.35
N ARG A 92 -3.48 -7.53 -14.40
CA ARG A 92 -2.49 -6.81 -15.21
C ARG A 92 -2.76 -6.91 -16.70
N GLN A 93 -3.28 -8.05 -17.16
CA GLN A 93 -3.67 -8.24 -18.56
C GLN A 93 -5.02 -7.58 -18.88
N ARG A 94 -5.97 -7.63 -17.95
CA ARG A 94 -7.31 -7.05 -18.12
C ARG A 94 -7.31 -5.52 -18.11
N PHE A 95 -6.45 -4.91 -17.29
CA PHE A 95 -6.38 -3.46 -17.12
C PHE A 95 -4.97 -2.93 -17.44
N PRO A 96 -4.46 -3.11 -18.67
CA PRO A 96 -3.07 -2.79 -18.99
C PRO A 96 -2.75 -1.31 -18.75
N ALA A 97 -3.72 -0.42 -18.88
CA ALA A 97 -3.55 1.01 -18.60
C ALA A 97 -3.19 1.32 -17.13
N TRP A 98 -3.53 0.44 -16.19
CA TRP A 98 -3.23 0.59 -14.76
C TRP A 98 -1.85 0.02 -14.39
N TYR A 99 -1.36 -0.97 -15.15
CA TYR A 99 -0.18 -1.78 -14.78
C TYR A 99 1.00 -1.70 -15.75
N SER A 100 0.87 -0.95 -16.85
CA SER A 100 1.93 -0.70 -17.82
C SER A 100 2.58 0.66 -17.61
N LYS A 101 3.83 0.81 -18.09
CA LYS A 101 4.61 2.06 -18.00
C LYS A 101 4.72 2.60 -16.57
N LEU A 102 5.06 1.70 -15.63
CA LEU A 102 5.26 2.03 -14.22
C LEU A 102 6.68 2.56 -13.97
N ASP A 103 7.11 3.56 -14.74
CA ASP A 103 8.45 4.15 -14.61
C ASP A 103 8.42 5.38 -13.70
N THR A 104 9.04 5.28 -12.53
CA THR A 104 9.10 6.38 -11.56
C THR A 104 9.92 7.57 -12.04
N ALA A 105 10.73 7.41 -13.09
CA ALA A 105 11.48 8.50 -13.72
C ALA A 105 10.62 9.36 -14.67
N ASP A 106 9.41 8.92 -15.01
CA ASP A 106 8.52 9.70 -15.86
C ASP A 106 8.18 11.06 -15.21
N PRO A 107 8.27 12.19 -15.93
CA PRO A 107 8.08 13.53 -15.34
C PRO A 107 6.72 13.74 -14.66
N TRP A 108 5.68 13.07 -15.14
CA TRP A 108 4.33 13.18 -14.59
C TRP A 108 4.22 12.60 -13.17
N VAL A 109 5.04 11.58 -12.86
CA VAL A 109 5.09 10.96 -11.52
C VAL A 109 5.63 11.96 -10.51
N LYS A 110 6.68 12.70 -10.88
CA LYS A 110 7.22 13.76 -10.04
C LYS A 110 6.17 14.84 -9.74
N VAL A 111 5.37 15.23 -10.74
CA VAL A 111 4.28 16.20 -10.52
C VAL A 111 3.25 15.69 -9.52
N MET A 112 2.87 14.40 -9.61
CA MET A 112 1.92 13.78 -8.66
C MET A 112 2.50 13.66 -7.24
N ILE A 113 3.81 13.49 -7.11
CA ILE A 113 4.49 13.48 -5.80
C ILE A 113 4.56 14.90 -5.24
N ASP A 114 5.01 15.86 -6.05
CA ASP A 114 5.21 17.26 -5.64
C ASP A 114 3.88 17.97 -5.32
N SER A 115 2.74 17.48 -5.84
CA SER A 115 1.41 17.98 -5.46
C SER A 115 1.02 17.58 -4.04
N GLU A 116 1.72 16.64 -3.41
CA GLU A 116 1.36 16.07 -2.12
C GLU A 116 -0.04 15.42 -2.11
N PHE A 117 -0.48 14.89 -3.25
CA PHE A 117 -1.72 14.11 -3.38
C PHE A 117 -1.67 12.84 -2.52
N VAL A 118 -0.53 12.14 -2.49
CA VAL A 118 -0.30 10.95 -1.66
C VAL A 118 1.00 11.12 -0.88
N VAL A 119 0.90 11.18 0.45
CA VAL A 119 2.00 11.53 1.35
C VAL A 119 2.28 10.42 2.36
N PRO A 120 3.53 9.94 2.49
CA PRO A 120 3.90 9.04 3.58
C PRO A 120 3.97 9.80 4.90
N LEU A 121 3.28 9.31 5.94
CA LEU A 121 3.34 9.87 7.30
C LEU A 121 4.30 9.10 8.22
N GLY A 122 4.96 8.06 7.69
CA GLY A 122 5.86 7.20 8.46
C GLY A 122 5.16 5.96 8.99
N ARG A 123 5.73 5.36 10.05
CA ARG A 123 5.17 4.17 10.69
C ARG A 123 4.55 4.53 12.04
N ASP A 124 3.43 3.89 12.36
CA ASP A 124 2.87 3.97 13.71
C ASP A 124 3.53 2.98 14.68
N ASP A 125 3.12 3.04 15.95
CA ASP A 125 3.65 2.19 17.03
C ASP A 125 3.35 0.70 16.84
N LEU A 126 2.42 0.35 15.94
CA LEU A 126 2.10 -1.03 15.55
C LEU A 126 2.95 -1.49 14.34
N GLY A 127 3.89 -0.67 13.89
CA GLY A 127 4.80 -0.94 12.77
C GLY A 127 4.19 -0.74 11.39
N ARG A 128 2.93 -0.31 11.31
CA ARG A 128 2.17 -0.17 10.06
C ARG A 128 2.61 1.10 9.36
N ILE A 129 2.77 1.06 8.05
CA ILE A 129 3.05 2.27 7.27
C ILE A 129 1.76 3.07 7.10
N VAL A 130 1.83 4.38 7.31
CA VAL A 130 0.68 5.29 7.25
C VAL A 130 0.82 6.22 6.05
N TYR A 131 -0.23 6.33 5.26
CA TYR A 131 -0.31 7.24 4.11
C TYR A 131 -1.53 8.16 4.22
N LEU A 132 -1.32 9.42 3.84
CA LEU A 132 -2.36 10.42 3.69
C LEU A 132 -2.65 10.63 2.19
N VAL A 133 -3.92 10.65 1.81
CA VAL A 133 -4.42 10.92 0.47
C VAL A 133 -5.28 12.18 0.53
N ARG A 134 -4.96 13.18 -0.30
CA ARG A 134 -5.64 14.48 -0.37
C ARG A 134 -6.03 14.81 -1.80
N TYR A 135 -7.24 14.41 -2.21
CA TYR A 135 -7.73 14.67 -3.57
C TYR A 135 -7.83 16.16 -3.92
N ALA A 136 -7.98 17.04 -2.93
CA ALA A 136 -7.96 18.49 -3.15
C ALA A 136 -6.64 19.00 -3.77
N ASN A 137 -5.54 18.26 -3.59
CA ASN A 137 -4.23 18.59 -4.14
C ASN A 137 -4.01 18.03 -5.54
N LEU A 138 -4.89 17.17 -6.03
CA LEU A 138 -4.74 16.57 -7.35
C LEU A 138 -5.21 17.56 -8.43
N ASP A 139 -4.35 17.80 -9.42
CA ASP A 139 -4.73 18.49 -10.65
C ASP A 139 -5.56 17.56 -11.54
N ILE A 140 -6.86 17.52 -11.26
CA ILE A 140 -7.80 16.65 -11.95
C ILE A 140 -8.05 17.03 -13.41
N ASP A 141 -7.70 18.24 -13.84
CA ASP A 141 -7.78 18.62 -15.27
C ASP A 141 -6.62 18.03 -16.07
N ARG A 142 -5.50 17.76 -15.39
CA ARG A 142 -4.29 17.19 -15.98
C ARG A 142 -4.24 15.67 -15.91
N PHE A 143 -4.82 15.07 -14.86
CA PHE A 143 -4.70 13.65 -14.58
C PHE A 143 -6.06 12.96 -14.58
N GLU A 144 -6.31 12.19 -15.64
CA GLU A 144 -7.48 11.31 -15.74
C GLU A 144 -7.43 10.18 -14.69
N VAL A 145 -8.57 9.53 -14.46
CA VAL A 145 -8.72 8.43 -13.49
C VAL A 145 -7.71 7.30 -13.74
N THR A 146 -7.38 7.04 -15.01
CA THR A 146 -6.41 6.01 -15.37
C THR A 146 -5.01 6.32 -14.86
N GLU A 147 -4.54 7.56 -14.99
CA GLU A 147 -3.26 8.06 -14.45
C GLU A 147 -3.27 8.02 -12.92
N GLN A 148 -4.39 8.39 -12.28
CA GLN A 148 -4.57 8.30 -10.83
C GLN A 148 -4.42 6.85 -10.35
N ILE A 149 -5.10 5.89 -10.99
CA ILE A 149 -5.01 4.47 -10.66
C ILE A 149 -3.60 3.91 -10.93
N ARG A 150 -2.97 4.32 -12.04
CA ARG A 150 -1.59 3.93 -12.36
C ARG A 150 -0.63 4.45 -11.29
N PHE A 151 -0.80 5.69 -10.84
CA PHE A 151 0.00 6.27 -9.75
C PHE A 151 -0.18 5.50 -8.44
N PHE A 152 -1.42 5.20 -8.03
CA PHE A 152 -1.67 4.34 -6.85
C PHE A 152 -1.04 2.95 -6.99
N THR A 153 -1.06 2.38 -8.20
CA THR A 153 -0.41 1.10 -8.49
C THR A 153 1.10 1.20 -8.27
N MET A 154 1.76 2.25 -8.76
CA MET A 154 3.20 2.50 -8.54
C MET A 154 3.51 2.69 -7.05
N VAL A 155 2.67 3.45 -6.33
CA VAL A 155 2.80 3.66 -4.89
C VAL A 155 2.71 2.33 -4.14
N PHE A 156 1.70 1.50 -4.40
CA PHE A 156 1.56 0.20 -3.73
C PHE A 156 2.69 -0.78 -4.07
N GLU A 157 3.09 -0.87 -5.35
CA GLU A 157 4.23 -1.72 -5.74
C GLU A 157 5.52 -1.32 -5.03
N THR A 158 5.72 -0.01 -4.83
CA THR A 158 6.88 0.55 -4.09
C THR A 158 6.78 0.27 -2.59
N ILE A 159 5.63 0.55 -1.97
CA ILE A 159 5.41 0.33 -0.53
C ILE A 159 5.62 -1.15 -0.18
N PHE A 160 5.01 -2.06 -0.93
CA PHE A 160 5.03 -3.48 -0.63
C PHE A 160 6.26 -4.21 -1.18
N ALA A 161 7.21 -3.49 -1.80
CA ALA A 161 8.57 -4.00 -1.98
C ALA A 161 9.33 -4.14 -0.64
N ASN A 162 8.94 -3.38 0.37
CA ASN A 162 9.52 -3.48 1.71
C ASN A 162 8.81 -4.56 2.54
N GLU A 163 9.57 -5.55 3.03
CA GLU A 163 9.03 -6.67 3.81
C GLU A 163 8.33 -6.25 5.11
N LEU A 164 8.80 -5.19 5.77
CA LEU A 164 8.15 -4.67 6.97
C LEU A 164 6.70 -4.25 6.67
N ASN A 165 6.45 -3.70 5.47
CA ASN A 165 5.09 -3.31 5.04
C ASN A 165 4.25 -4.53 4.66
N GLN A 166 4.86 -5.58 4.10
CA GLN A 166 4.17 -6.85 3.87
C GLN A 166 3.70 -7.49 5.19
N ILE A 167 4.48 -7.30 6.26
CA ILE A 167 4.24 -7.89 7.59
C ILE A 167 3.37 -7.03 8.51
N ALA A 168 3.47 -5.71 8.51
CA ALA A 168 2.62 -4.87 9.36
C ALA A 168 1.36 -4.40 8.62
N GLY A 169 1.43 -4.28 7.29
CA GLY A 169 0.36 -3.71 6.47
C GLY A 169 0.39 -2.19 6.43
N ILE A 170 -0.70 -1.63 5.89
CA ILE A 170 -0.88 -0.20 5.64
C ILE A 170 -2.12 0.36 6.34
N VAL A 171 -2.02 1.60 6.78
CA VAL A 171 -3.14 2.46 7.15
C VAL A 171 -3.24 3.59 6.13
N CYS A 172 -4.43 3.76 5.53
CA CYS A 172 -4.70 4.86 4.62
C CYS A 172 -5.63 5.88 5.29
N ILE A 173 -5.29 7.16 5.17
CA ILE A 173 -6.12 8.27 5.62
C ILE A 173 -6.51 9.07 4.36
N PHE A 174 -7.80 9.14 4.07
CA PHE A 174 -8.36 9.96 3.02
C PHE A 174 -8.88 11.24 3.67
N ASP A 175 -8.20 12.35 3.43
CA ASP A 175 -8.65 13.67 3.84
C ASP A 175 -9.37 14.34 2.67
N GLU A 176 -10.68 14.37 2.79
CA GLU A 176 -11.61 14.90 1.77
C GLU A 176 -11.89 16.39 1.99
N THR A 177 -11.10 17.07 2.83
CA THR A 177 -11.14 18.52 2.99
C THR A 177 -10.97 19.19 1.63
N ASN A 178 -11.94 20.05 1.28
CA ASN A 178 -11.95 20.82 0.02
C ASN A 178 -11.88 19.97 -1.25
N ILE A 179 -12.23 18.67 -1.21
CA ILE A 179 -12.34 17.89 -2.44
C ILE A 179 -13.41 18.53 -3.36
N PRO A 180 -13.06 18.86 -4.61
CA PRO A 180 -14.05 19.41 -5.53
C PRO A 180 -15.00 18.31 -5.98
N MET A 181 -16.31 18.59 -6.08
CA MET A 181 -17.33 17.63 -6.53
C MET A 181 -16.98 16.96 -7.87
N ARG A 182 -16.32 17.69 -8.77
CA ARG A 182 -15.81 17.17 -10.04
C ARG A 182 -14.80 16.03 -9.90
N ALA A 183 -14.00 15.97 -8.83
CA ALA A 183 -13.08 14.86 -8.58
C ALA A 183 -13.83 13.55 -8.31
N PHE A 184 -14.97 13.60 -7.60
CA PHE A 184 -15.86 12.44 -7.47
C PHE A 184 -16.51 12.07 -8.79
N ALA A 185 -16.93 13.06 -9.59
CA ALA A 185 -17.61 12.84 -10.86
C ALA A 185 -16.72 12.25 -11.96
N GLN A 186 -15.39 12.40 -11.86
CA GLN A 186 -14.44 11.78 -12.78
C GLN A 186 -14.49 10.25 -12.73
N TRP A 187 -14.74 9.68 -11.55
CA TRP A 187 -14.77 8.25 -11.36
C TRP A 187 -16.16 7.69 -11.70
N SER A 188 -16.22 6.79 -12.66
CA SER A 188 -17.43 5.98 -12.87
C SER A 188 -17.58 4.94 -11.75
N LEU A 189 -18.82 4.57 -11.43
CA LEU A 189 -19.11 3.49 -10.48
C LEU A 189 -18.43 2.18 -10.89
N THR A 190 -18.36 1.89 -12.20
CA THR A 190 -17.68 0.70 -12.71
C THR A 190 -16.18 0.72 -12.43
N GLU A 191 -15.52 1.87 -12.59
CA GLU A 191 -14.09 2.03 -12.27
C GLU A 191 -13.84 1.86 -10.77
N ILE A 192 -14.65 2.48 -9.92
CA ILE A 192 -14.53 2.34 -8.46
C ILE A 192 -14.67 0.87 -8.07
N LYS A 193 -15.69 0.17 -8.59
CA LYS A 193 -15.90 -1.26 -8.31
C LYS A 193 -14.71 -2.10 -8.78
N ASN A 194 -14.26 -1.91 -10.02
CA ASN A 194 -13.14 -2.67 -10.57
C ASN A 194 -11.85 -2.42 -9.78
N TYR A 195 -11.63 -1.18 -9.35
CA TYR A 195 -10.47 -0.82 -8.54
C TYR A 195 -10.54 -1.46 -7.15
N ILE A 196 -11.68 -1.39 -6.46
CA ILE A 196 -11.91 -2.09 -5.18
C ILE A 196 -11.67 -3.59 -5.33
N ASP A 197 -12.20 -4.21 -6.38
CA ASP A 197 -11.99 -5.64 -6.66
C ASP A 197 -10.51 -5.96 -6.88
N CYS A 198 -9.78 -5.15 -7.64
CA CYS A 198 -8.34 -5.34 -7.85
C CYS A 198 -7.56 -5.20 -6.54
N VAL A 199 -7.79 -4.13 -5.78
CA VAL A 199 -7.10 -3.84 -4.51
C VAL A 199 -7.34 -4.93 -3.47
N THR A 200 -8.54 -5.51 -3.42
CA THR A 200 -8.92 -6.48 -2.38
C THR A 200 -8.70 -7.95 -2.75
N LYS A 201 -8.84 -8.30 -4.03
CA LYS A 201 -8.81 -9.69 -4.49
C LYS A 201 -7.52 -10.06 -5.22
N ALA A 202 -6.86 -9.10 -5.87
CA ALA A 202 -5.71 -9.35 -6.74
C ALA A 202 -4.39 -8.78 -6.15
N PHE A 203 -4.39 -7.52 -5.68
CA PHE A 203 -3.19 -6.92 -5.11
C PHE A 203 -2.81 -7.58 -3.77
N PRO A 204 -1.53 -7.97 -3.58
CA PRO A 204 -1.09 -8.64 -2.37
C PRO A 204 -0.79 -7.63 -1.24
N ILE A 205 -1.80 -6.85 -0.86
CA ILE A 205 -1.68 -5.79 0.14
C ILE A 205 -2.43 -6.14 1.43
N ARG A 206 -1.89 -5.71 2.56
CA ARG A 206 -2.54 -5.84 3.87
C ARG A 206 -3.03 -4.50 4.37
N VAL A 207 -4.23 -4.12 3.91
CA VAL A 207 -4.95 -2.98 4.45
C VAL A 207 -5.35 -3.30 5.89
N LYS A 208 -4.87 -2.52 6.86
CA LYS A 208 -5.23 -2.68 8.28
C LYS A 208 -6.38 -1.74 8.63
N GLU A 209 -6.31 -0.48 8.20
CA GLU A 209 -7.34 0.53 8.41
C GLU A 209 -7.42 1.49 7.23
N VAL A 210 -8.64 2.00 7.00
CA VAL A 210 -8.92 3.09 6.06
C VAL A 210 -9.74 4.12 6.82
N HIS A 211 -9.19 5.31 7.01
CA HIS A 211 -9.88 6.43 7.65
C HIS A 211 -10.31 7.40 6.56
N VAL A 212 -11.57 7.81 6.57
CA VAL A 212 -12.07 8.90 5.72
C VAL A 212 -12.46 10.03 6.64
N ILE A 213 -11.85 11.19 6.47
CA ILE A 213 -12.10 12.38 7.27
C ILE A 213 -12.61 13.51 6.38
N ASN A 214 -13.45 14.37 6.94
CA ASN A 214 -13.97 15.57 6.27
C ASN A 214 -14.73 15.29 4.95
N LEU A 215 -15.37 14.12 4.83
CA LEU A 215 -16.18 13.77 3.67
C LEU A 215 -17.34 14.78 3.49
N PRO A 216 -17.43 15.51 2.35
CA PRO A 216 -18.52 16.44 2.13
C PRO A 216 -19.85 15.71 1.91
N LEU A 217 -20.97 16.41 2.16
CA LEU A 217 -22.31 15.82 2.09
C LEU A 217 -22.62 15.19 0.72
N PHE A 218 -22.18 15.80 -0.38
CA PHE A 218 -22.37 15.24 -1.73
C PHE A 218 -21.59 13.93 -1.95
N GLY A 219 -20.51 13.71 -1.21
CA GLY A 219 -19.70 12.48 -1.26
C GLY A 219 -20.30 11.34 -0.43
N ALA A 220 -21.26 11.62 0.48
CA ALA A 220 -21.85 10.63 1.36
C ALA A 220 -22.53 9.49 0.59
N THR A 221 -23.31 9.80 -0.44
CA THR A 221 -23.99 8.80 -1.28
C THR A 221 -23.01 7.89 -2.01
N VAL A 222 -21.91 8.45 -2.53
CA VAL A 222 -20.85 7.65 -3.17
C VAL A 222 -20.14 6.77 -2.12
N GLY A 223 -19.90 7.31 -0.93
CA GLY A 223 -19.33 6.56 0.20
C GLY A 223 -20.19 5.37 0.62
N GLU A 224 -21.50 5.56 0.77
CA GLU A 224 -22.46 4.48 1.05
C GLU A 224 -22.46 3.42 -0.04
N TRP A 225 -22.41 3.85 -1.30
CA TRP A 225 -22.32 2.94 -2.43
C TRP A 225 -21.00 2.14 -2.44
N ILE A 226 -19.86 2.78 -2.15
CA ILE A 226 -18.56 2.10 -1.98
C ILE A 226 -18.66 1.07 -0.87
N MET A 227 -19.26 1.43 0.27
CA MET A 227 -19.49 0.51 1.38
C MET A 227 -20.31 -0.69 0.94
N SER A 228 -21.35 -0.50 0.12
CA SER A 228 -22.16 -1.60 -0.42
C SER A 228 -21.34 -2.59 -1.27
N CYS A 229 -20.32 -2.11 -1.99
CA CYS A 229 -19.42 -2.94 -2.81
C CYS A 229 -18.35 -3.68 -1.98
N CYS A 230 -18.05 -3.18 -0.79
CA CYS A 230 -17.03 -3.77 0.09
C CYS A 230 -17.50 -5.06 0.77
N SER A 231 -16.62 -6.05 0.86
CA SER A 231 -16.83 -7.21 1.74
C SER A 231 -16.90 -6.79 3.22
N GLU A 232 -17.51 -7.60 4.09
CA GLU A 232 -17.57 -7.35 5.54
C GLU A 232 -16.19 -7.07 6.15
N LYS A 233 -15.17 -7.83 5.73
CA LYS A 233 -13.79 -7.65 6.16
C LYS A 233 -13.20 -6.30 5.76
N LEU A 234 -13.58 -5.75 4.61
CA LEU A 234 -13.14 -4.41 4.21
C LEU A 234 -13.96 -3.33 4.92
N ARG A 235 -15.28 -3.52 5.07
CA ARG A 235 -16.15 -2.59 5.82
C ARG A 235 -15.68 -2.41 7.26
N SER A 236 -15.26 -3.48 7.94
CA SER A 236 -14.74 -3.40 9.32
C SER A 236 -13.41 -2.64 9.45
N ARG A 237 -12.71 -2.43 8.33
CA ARG A 237 -11.46 -1.66 8.26
C ARG A 237 -11.72 -0.20 7.89
N LEU A 238 -12.88 0.13 7.31
CA LEU A 238 -13.23 1.46 6.88
C LEU A 238 -13.92 2.21 8.02
N LYS A 239 -13.36 3.36 8.40
CA LYS A 239 -13.87 4.25 9.43
C LYS A 239 -14.10 5.61 8.80
N VAL A 240 -15.35 6.03 8.68
CA VAL A 240 -15.70 7.41 8.31
C VAL A 240 -15.79 8.22 9.60
N LEU A 241 -14.90 9.17 9.77
CA LEU A 241 -14.88 10.05 10.94
C LEU A 241 -15.57 11.37 10.56
N PRO A 242 -16.42 11.92 11.45
CA PRO A 242 -17.12 13.17 11.18
C PRO A 242 -16.14 14.34 11.05
N ILE A 243 -16.59 15.40 10.37
CA ILE A 243 -15.90 16.68 10.25
C ILE A 243 -15.46 17.14 11.65
N VAL A 244 -14.16 17.36 11.86
CA VAL A 244 -13.65 17.92 13.12
C VAL A 244 -13.97 19.42 13.14
N GLY A 245 -15.26 19.73 13.28
CA GLY A 245 -15.77 21.07 13.54
C GLY A 245 -15.83 21.30 15.04
N ARG A 246 -14.87 22.06 15.56
CA ARG A 246 -14.60 22.38 16.98
C ARG A 246 -13.91 21.27 17.76
N VAL A 247 -12.58 21.38 17.83
CA VAL A 247 -11.87 21.02 19.05
C VAL A 247 -12.35 21.98 20.14
N CYS A 248 -13.43 21.63 20.85
CA CYS A 248 -13.50 22.02 22.26
C CYS A 248 -12.30 21.33 22.91
N HIS A 249 -11.43 22.11 23.53
CA HIS A 249 -10.31 21.62 24.33
C HIS A 249 -10.82 20.67 25.41
N GLN A 250 -10.98 19.38 25.12
CA GLN A 250 -11.12 18.38 26.17
C GLN A 250 -10.81 16.93 25.80
N ASP A 251 -10.73 16.56 24.52
CA ASP A 251 -10.33 15.19 24.16
C ASP A 251 -9.18 15.18 23.14
N GLN A 252 -7.96 15.44 23.62
CA GLN A 252 -6.77 14.86 23.00
C GLN A 252 -6.46 13.54 23.70
N PRO A 253 -6.28 12.41 22.98
CA PRO A 253 -5.61 11.27 23.56
C PRO A 253 -4.16 11.69 23.86
N ASN A 254 -3.73 11.51 25.12
CA ASN A 254 -2.40 11.86 25.62
C ASN A 254 -1.29 11.36 24.68
N VAL A 255 -0.69 12.27 23.93
CA VAL A 255 0.60 12.09 23.26
C VAL A 255 1.60 13.07 23.89
N THR A 256 2.02 12.77 25.12
CA THR A 256 3.24 13.26 25.79
C THR A 256 3.47 12.30 26.94
N ASP A 257 4.55 11.51 26.98
CA ASP A 257 5.86 12.01 27.36
C ASP A 257 7.00 11.35 26.57
N ALA A 258 7.66 12.13 25.71
CA ALA A 258 9.00 11.85 25.23
C ALA A 258 9.91 13.03 25.61
N LYS A 259 10.21 13.18 26.91
CA LYS A 259 11.36 13.98 27.36
C LYS A 259 12.59 13.08 27.38
N GLY A 260 13.48 13.26 26.40
CA GLY A 260 14.71 12.49 26.41
C GLY A 260 15.70 12.67 25.26
N ILE A 261 15.79 13.83 24.59
CA ILE A 261 16.95 14.10 23.72
C ILE A 261 17.49 15.51 24.01
N ARG A 262 18.55 15.59 24.83
CA ARG A 262 19.41 16.77 24.94
C ARG A 262 20.23 16.89 23.64
N ARG A 263 20.02 17.97 22.87
CA ARG A 263 21.02 18.41 21.90
C ARG A 263 22.19 19.05 22.65
N GLN A 264 23.34 18.37 22.67
CA GLN A 264 24.62 19.04 22.87
C GLN A 264 25.05 19.62 21.51
N THR A 265 25.02 20.94 21.39
CA THR A 265 25.83 21.64 20.39
C THR A 265 26.73 22.59 21.16
N GLY A 266 27.94 22.11 21.46
CA GLY A 266 29.01 22.94 22.00
C GLY A 266 29.64 23.76 20.87
N ALA A 267 29.39 25.07 20.88
CA ALA A 267 30.23 26.04 20.19
C ALA A 267 31.05 26.76 21.27
N ARG A 268 32.37 26.52 21.29
CA ARG A 268 33.34 27.24 22.13
C ARG A 268 34.21 28.12 21.24
N GLY A 269 34.13 29.43 21.49
CA GLY A 269 35.22 30.41 21.38
C GLY A 269 35.44 31.07 20.00
N PRO A 270 36.03 32.27 19.96
CA PRO A 270 36.96 32.80 20.96
C PRO A 270 36.51 34.09 21.67
N LYS A 271 37.00 34.22 22.92
CA LYS A 271 36.99 35.46 23.70
C LYS A 271 38.10 36.38 23.21
N THR A 272 37.76 37.62 22.91
CA THR A 272 38.68 38.76 22.89
C THR A 272 38.67 39.43 24.27
N ALA A 273 39.86 39.64 24.84
CA ALA A 273 40.10 40.68 25.83
C ALA A 273 41.59 41.08 25.71
N ALA A 274 41.82 42.38 25.91
CA ALA A 274 43.09 43.08 25.92
C ALA A 274 44.13 42.49 26.88
#